data_AF-A0A387BJ34-F1
#
_entry.id   AF-A0A387BJ34-F1
#
_cell.length_a   1.000
_cell.length_b   1.000
_cell.length_c   1.000
_cell.angle_alpha   90.00
_cell.angle_beta   90.00
_cell.angle_gamma   90.00
#
_symmetry.space_group_name_H-M   'P 1'
#
loop_
_entity.id
_entity.type
_entity.pdbx_description
1 polymer ?
#
loop_
_entity_poly.entity_id
_entity_poly.type
_entity_poly.pdbx_seq_one_letter_code
_entity_poly.pdbx_strand_id
1 'polypeptide(L)' 'MKTLYDVQEMLKKYGYINLFSDRLDAIKMMQIELSKMLESGIFQKSDHEYLTARLILAREERIELEKSKV' A
#
# COMPACT_ATOMS: atom_id res chain seq x y z
N MET A 1 -7.28 6.83 -7.59
CA MET A 1 -6.91 5.71 -6.72
C MET A 1 -8.08 5.38 -5.80
N LYS A 2 -8.71 4.23 -6.00
CA LYS A 2 -9.92 3.71 -5.33
C LYS A 2 -9.74 2.27 -4.85
N THR A 3 -8.79 1.53 -5.43
CA THR A 3 -8.59 0.09 -5.18
C THR A 3 -7.15 -0.20 -4.78
N LEU A 4 -6.89 -1.41 -4.27
CA LEU A 4 -5.53 -1.90 -4.02
C LEU A 4 -4.66 -1.89 -5.29
N TYR A 5 -5.26 -2.20 -6.44
CA TYR A 5 -4.57 -2.23 -7.72
C TYR A 5 -4.03 -0.86 -8.10
N ASP A 6 -4.82 0.20 -7.89
CA ASP A 6 -4.38 1.57 -8.15
C ASP A 6 -3.17 1.96 -7.29
N VAL A 7 -3.14 1.52 -6.02
CA VAL A 7 -1.98 1.72 -5.13
C VAL A 7 -0.77 0.97 -5.67
N GLN A 8 -0.95 -0.27 -6.12
CA GLN A 8 0.12 -1.07 -6.68
C GLN A 8 0.69 -0.43 -7.96
N GLU A 9 -0.15 0.07 -8.87
CA GLU A 9 0.29 0.78 -10.07
C GLU A 9 1.02 2.08 -9.74
N MET A 10 0.57 2.82 -8.73
CA MET A 10 1.27 4.00 -8.26
C MET A 10 2.68 3.64 -7.77
N LEU A 11 2.82 2.66 -6.88
CA LEU A 11 4.12 2.25 -6.34
C LEU A 11 5.06 1.72 -7.44
N LYS A 12 4.53 1.00 -8.46
CA LYS A 12 5.33 0.51 -9.59
C LYS A 12 6.06 1.63 -10.34
N LYS A 13 5.48 2.83 -10.42
CA LYS A 13 6.14 4.00 -11.05
C LYS A 13 7.46 4.38 -10.36
N TYR A 14 7.63 3.97 -9.10
CA TYR A 14 8.81 4.22 -8.29
C TYR A 14 9.67 2.97 -8.08
N GLY A 15 9.45 1.91 -8.87
CA GLY A 15 10.28 0.70 -8.83
C GLY A 15 9.80 -0.39 -7.86
N TYR A 16 8.61 -0.26 -7.29
CA TYR A 16 8.04 -1.34 -6.47
C TYR A 16 7.76 -2.60 -7.30
N ILE A 17 8.22 -3.73 -6.80
CA ILE A 17 7.94 -5.07 -7.32
C ILE A 17 7.34 -5.90 -6.18
N ASN A 18 6.15 -6.47 -6.40
CA ASN A 18 5.58 -7.41 -5.44
C ASN A 18 6.24 -8.79 -5.61
N LEU A 19 6.88 -9.29 -4.56
CA LEU A 19 7.52 -10.60 -4.51
C LEU A 19 6.74 -11.61 -3.64
N PHE A 20 5.64 -11.17 -3.03
CA PHE A 20 4.86 -12.00 -2.11
C PHE A 20 3.68 -12.64 -2.84
N SER A 21 3.54 -13.96 -2.64
CA SER A 21 2.38 -14.73 -3.10
C SER A 21 1.17 -14.58 -2.17
N ASP A 22 1.41 -14.35 -0.88
CA ASP A 22 0.35 -14.05 0.08
C ASP A 22 -0.12 -12.60 -0.05
N ARG A 23 -1.43 -12.39 -0.04
CA ARG A 23 -2.04 -11.07 -0.26
C ARG A 23 -1.83 -10.14 0.94
N LEU A 24 -1.90 -10.66 2.16
CA LEU A 24 -1.71 -9.85 3.37
C LEU A 24 -0.25 -9.39 3.47
N ASP A 25 0.69 -10.28 3.18
CA ASP A 25 2.11 -9.93 3.15
C ASP A 25 2.43 -8.92 2.04
N ALA A 26 1.82 -9.06 0.85
CA ALA A 26 1.92 -8.07 -0.21
C ALA A 26 1.41 -6.69 0.22
N ILE A 27 0.27 -6.63 0.93
CA ILE A 27 -0.28 -5.38 1.47
C ILE A 27 0.67 -4.74 2.48
N LYS A 28 1.20 -5.52 3.43
CA LYS A 28 2.17 -5.03 4.42
C LYS A 28 3.43 -4.51 3.76
N MET A 29 3.93 -5.19 2.73
CA MET A 29 5.08 -4.72 1.98
C MET A 29 4.79 -3.38 1.29
N MET A 30 3.60 -3.20 0.69
CA MET A 30 3.21 -1.91 0.12
C MET A 30 3.13 -0.80 1.16
N GLN A 31 2.67 -1.08 2.39
CA GLN A 31 2.67 -0.11 3.49
C GLN A 31 4.08 0.30 3.93
N ILE A 32 5.01 -0.67 3.99
CA ILE A 32 6.43 -0.41 4.27
C ILE A 32 7.02 0.49 3.17
N GLU A 33 6.78 0.17 1.91
CA GLU A 33 7.31 0.94 0.78
C GLU A 33 6.77 2.38 0.79
N LEU A 34 5.47 2.54 0.97
CA LEU A 34 4.83 3.86 1.09
C LEU A 34 5.42 4.69 2.25
N SER A 35 5.79 4.04 3.37
CA SER A 35 6.43 4.70 4.51
C SER A 35 7.86 5.14 4.19
N LYS A 36 8.65 4.31 3.50
CA LYS A 36 9.99 4.69 3.03
C LYS A 36 9.95 5.85 2.05
N MET A 37 8.95 5.91 1.18
CA MET A 37 8.77 7.03 0.26
C MET A 37 8.53 8.34 1.01
N LEU A 38 7.74 8.31 2.09
CA LEU A 38 7.56 9.45 2.97
C LEU A 38 8.89 9.86 3.66
N GLU A 39 9.65 8.89 4.18
CA GLU A 39 10.94 9.15 4.83
C GLU A 39 11.99 9.73 3.87
N SER A 40 11.97 9.29 2.61
CA SER A 40 12.85 9.79 1.55
C SER A 40 12.43 11.14 0.97
N GLY A 41 11.26 11.67 1.36
CA GLY A 41 10.72 12.93 0.88
C GLY A 41 10.07 12.88 -0.51
N ILE A 42 9.85 11.68 -1.08
CA ILE A 42 9.10 11.50 -2.33
C ILE A 42 7.65 11.97 -2.15
N PHE A 43 7.08 11.69 -0.97
CA PHE A 43 5.79 12.21 -0.54
C PHE A 43 5.95 13.02 0.74
N GLN A 44 5.00 13.92 0.98
CA GLN A 44 4.76 14.58 2.26
C GLN A 44 3.53 13.98 2.94
N LYS A 45 3.44 14.13 4.27
CA LYS A 45 2.30 13.60 5.04
C LYS A 45 0.96 14.21 4.64
N SER A 46 0.98 15.44 4.13
CA SER A 46 -0.18 16.18 3.64
C SER A 46 -0.57 15.83 2.20
N ASP A 47 0.25 15.07 1.48
CA ASP A 47 -0.04 14.76 0.09
C ASP A 47 -1.28 13.89 -0.02
N HIS A 48 -2.23 14.37 -0.81
CA HIS A 48 -3.51 13.69 -1.01
C HIS A 48 -3.32 12.26 -1.54
N GLU A 49 -2.34 12.06 -2.42
CA GLU A 49 -2.01 10.75 -2.99
C GLU A 49 -1.50 9.77 -1.93
N TYR A 50 -0.57 10.21 -1.07
CA TYR A 50 -0.08 9.44 0.07
C TYR A 50 -1.20 9.07 1.05
N LEU A 51 -2.01 10.05 1.45
CA LEU A 51 -3.13 9.83 2.36
C LEU A 51 -4.15 8.84 1.79
N THR A 52 -4.47 8.98 0.51
CA THR A 52 -5.41 8.08 -0.18
C THR A 52 -4.86 6.65 -0.26
N ALA A 53 -3.59 6.49 -0.64
CA ALA A 53 -2.94 5.17 -0.70
C ALA A 53 -2.93 4.50 0.68
N ARG A 54 -2.56 5.23 1.73
CA ARG A 54 -2.53 4.74 3.10
C ARG A 54 -3.90 4.26 3.59
N LEU A 55 -4.96 5.02 3.30
CA LEU A 55 -6.33 4.64 3.67
C LEU A 55 -6.80 3.37 2.95
N ILE A 56 -6.47 3.23 1.67
CA ILE A 56 -6.81 2.03 0.90
C ILE A 56 -6.07 0.81 1.44
N LEU A 57 -4.76 0.92 1.67
CA LEU A 57 -3.97 -0.19 2.23
C LEU A 57 -4.50 -0.63 3.60
N ALA A 58 -4.83 0.31 4.49
CA ALA A 58 -5.40 0.00 5.80
C ALA A 58 -6.77 -0.69 5.71
N ARG A 59 -7.62 -0.27 4.76
CA ARG A 59 -8.91 -0.93 4.50
C ARG A 59 -8.72 -2.36 4.01
N GLU A 60 -7.83 -2.56 3.03
CA GLU A 60 -7.58 -3.87 2.42
C GLU A 60 -6.94 -4.84 3.39
N GLU A 61 -6.01 -4.38 4.23
CA GLU A 61 -5.43 -5.19 5.31
C GLU A 61 -6.52 -5.72 6.25
N ARG A 62 -7.45 -4.87 6.68
CA ARG A 62 -8.56 -5.28 7.55
C ARG A 62 -9.43 -6.35 6.88
N ILE A 63 -9.80 -6.14 5.61
CA ILE A 63 -10.63 -7.09 4.85
C ILE A 63 -9.92 -8.45 4.73
N GLU A 64 -8.60 -8.46 4.48
CA GLU A 64 -7.86 -9.69 4.32
C GLU A 64 -7.69 -10.44 5.65
N LEU A 65 -7.44 -9.71 6.75
CA LEU A 65 -7.41 -10.28 8.10
C LEU A 65 -8.75 -10.88 8.53
N GLU A 66 -9.87 -10.30 8.09
CA GLU A 66 -11.21 -10.86 8.35
C GLU A 66 -11.43 -12.17 7.60
N LYS A 67 -10.94 -12.30 6.36
CA LYS A 67 -11.01 -13.55 5.60
C LYS A 67 -10.15 -14.65 6.20
N SER A 68 -8.95 -14.34 6.69
CA SER A 68 -8.05 -15.34 7.28
C SER A 68 -8.55 -15.94 8.59
N LYS A 69 -9.60 -15.37 9.20
CA LYS A 69 -10.23 -15.88 10.42
C LYS A 69 -11.37 -16.87 10.17
N VAL A 70 -11.78 -17.06 8.91
CA VAL A 70 -12.84 -17.98 8.46
C VAL A 70 -12.21 -19.27 7.95
#